data_AF-X0A8Z4-F1
#
_entry.id   AF-X0A8Z4-F1
#
_cell.length_a   1.000
_cell.length_b   1.000
_cell.length_c   1.000
_cell.angle_alpha   90.00
_cell.angle_beta   90.00
_cell.angle_gamma   90.00
#
_symmetry.space_group_name_H-M   'P 1'
#
loop_
_entity.id
_entity.type
_entity.pdbx_description
1 polymer ?
#
loop_
_entity_poly.entity_id
_entity_poly.type
_entity_poly.pdbx_seq_one_letter_code
_entity_poly.pdbx_strand_id
1 'polypeptide(L)'
;MYDHMNNSVYNFLFDSIINAYLIENCGLHPPTAPQFGMCVHTHTDYFSSIAYPAVAELALRVNKLGKSSVTYETALFEKGKEEVKAVGEFIQVYVDRETNRPLKDGMASTLREKLQELVVDDDAIKAKAKL
;
A
#
# COMPACT_ATOMS: atom_id res chain seq x y z
N MET A 1 -7.41 -23.70 -13.62
CA MET A 1 -6.43 -22.86 -12.92
C MET A 1 -5.19 -22.89 -13.78
N TYR A 2 -4.81 -21.77 -14.38
CA TYR A 2 -3.54 -21.67 -15.12
C TYR A 2 -2.41 -21.76 -14.08
N ASP A 3 -1.24 -22.26 -14.46
CA ASP A 3 -0.08 -22.54 -13.58
C ASP A 3 0.58 -21.27 -13.02
N HIS A 4 -0.24 -20.30 -12.57
CA HIS A 4 0.13 -19.01 -12.03
C HIS A 4 -1.01 -18.46 -11.16
N MET A 5 -0.66 -17.58 -10.25
CA MET A 5 -1.62 -16.85 -9.41
C MET A 5 -2.51 -15.96 -10.27
N ASN A 6 -3.80 -15.88 -9.93
CA ASN A 6 -4.74 -14.97 -10.58
C ASN A 6 -4.46 -13.52 -10.17
N ASN A 7 -4.53 -12.59 -11.11
CA ASN A 7 -4.31 -11.15 -10.89
C ASN A 7 -5.12 -10.57 -9.73
N SER A 8 -6.36 -11.03 -9.52
CA SER A 8 -7.21 -10.55 -8.42
C SER A 8 -6.59 -10.85 -7.05
N VAL A 9 -5.85 -11.96 -6.92
CA VAL A 9 -5.19 -12.35 -5.67
C VAL A 9 -4.08 -11.38 -5.30
N TYR A 10 -3.36 -10.81 -6.28
CA TYR A 10 -2.36 -9.77 -6.03
C TYR A 10 -2.99 -8.55 -5.35
N ASN A 11 -4.16 -8.10 -5.81
CA ASN A 11 -4.85 -6.97 -5.18
C ASN A 11 -5.25 -7.27 -3.72
N PHE A 12 -5.71 -8.49 -3.43
CA PHE A 12 -6.00 -8.89 -2.05
C PHE A 12 -4.74 -8.90 -1.17
N LEU A 13 -3.60 -9.34 -1.70
CA LEU A 13 -2.32 -9.32 -0.99
C LEU A 13 -1.84 -7.90 -0.72
N PHE A 14 -1.94 -7.00 -1.71
CA PHE A 14 -1.57 -5.59 -1.57
C PHE A 14 -2.45 -4.85 -0.57
N ASP A 15 -3.76 -5.05 -0.61
CA ASP A 15 -4.67 -4.51 0.41
C ASP A 15 -4.35 -5.08 1.80
N SER A 16 -3.98 -6.36 1.89
CA SER A 16 -3.65 -7.01 3.16
C SER A 16 -2.40 -6.42 3.82
N ILE A 17 -1.30 -6.17 3.08
CA ILE A 17 -0.11 -5.56 3.67
C ILE A 17 -0.36 -4.11 4.10
N ILE A 18 -1.16 -3.34 3.34
CA ILE A 18 -1.56 -2.00 3.74
C ILE A 18 -2.34 -2.07 5.06
N ASN A 19 -3.37 -2.91 5.14
CA ASN A 19 -4.18 -3.05 6.35
C ASN A 19 -3.37 -3.59 7.54
N ALA A 20 -2.45 -4.53 7.33
CA ALA A 20 -1.55 -5.03 8.36
C ALA A 20 -0.73 -3.88 8.96
N TYR A 21 -0.12 -3.05 8.12
CA TYR A 21 0.63 -1.88 8.59
C TYR A 21 -0.25 -0.89 9.38
N LEU A 22 -1.46 -0.60 8.88
CA LEU A 22 -2.39 0.32 9.55
C LEU A 22 -2.84 -0.19 10.93
N ILE A 23 -3.08 -1.49 11.06
CA ILE A 23 -3.47 -2.11 12.33
C ILE A 23 -2.29 -2.13 13.30
N GLU A 24 -1.13 -2.61 12.86
CA GLU A 24 0.03 -2.87 13.72
C GLU A 24 0.77 -1.58 14.13
N ASN A 25 0.84 -0.58 13.25
CA ASN A 25 1.67 0.60 13.44
C ASN A 25 0.85 1.87 13.66
N CYS A 26 -0.29 2.02 12.98
CA CYS A 26 -1.11 3.23 13.07
C CYS A 26 -2.22 3.14 14.14
N GLY A 27 -2.42 1.97 14.75
CA GLY A 27 -3.51 1.74 15.72
C GLY A 27 -4.91 1.86 15.10
N LEU A 28 -5.01 1.76 13.77
CA LEU A 28 -6.26 1.89 13.05
C LEU A 28 -6.96 0.54 13.03
N HIS A 29 -8.03 0.39 13.82
CA HIS A 29 -8.85 -0.81 13.82
C HIS A 29 -10.05 -0.62 12.86
N PRO A 30 -10.03 -1.16 11.63
CA PRO A 30 -11.03 -0.83 10.60
C PRO A 30 -12.50 -1.01 11.01
N PRO A 31 -12.89 -2.02 11.83
CA PRO A 31 -14.26 -2.17 12.28
C PRO A 31 -14.81 -1.00 13.11
N THR A 32 -13.97 -0.34 13.92
CA THR A 32 -14.42 0.67 14.90
C THR A 32 -13.76 2.03 14.74
N ALA A 33 -12.78 2.17 13.85
CA ALA A 33 -12.07 3.43 13.66
C ALA A 33 -13.04 4.53 13.16
N PRO A 34 -12.98 5.75 13.73
CA PRO A 34 -13.80 6.87 13.30
C PRO A 34 -13.41 7.37 11.90
N GLN A 35 -12.20 7.07 11.46
CA GLN A 35 -11.69 7.36 10.12
C GLN A 35 -11.20 6.06 9.47
N PHE A 36 -11.45 5.87 8.18
CA PHE A 36 -10.93 4.74 7.42
C PHE A 36 -10.43 5.17 6.03
N GLY A 37 -9.52 4.38 5.45
CA GLY A 37 -9.03 4.60 4.10
C GLY A 37 -10.04 4.08 3.07
N MET A 38 -10.67 4.98 2.32
CA MET A 38 -11.48 4.63 1.17
C MET A 38 -10.58 4.54 -0.06
N CYS A 39 -10.48 3.36 -0.67
CA CYS A 39 -9.70 3.16 -1.88
C CYS A 39 -10.39 3.82 -3.08
N VAL A 40 -9.72 4.79 -3.70
CA VAL A 40 -10.24 5.56 -4.84
C VAL A 40 -9.51 5.27 -6.15
N HIS A 41 -8.34 4.63 -6.08
CA HIS A 41 -7.59 4.19 -7.26
C HIS A 41 -6.74 2.96 -6.92
N THR A 42 -6.66 2.04 -7.88
CA THR A 42 -5.75 0.89 -7.84
C THR A 42 -5.15 0.68 -9.23
N HIS A 43 -3.85 0.43 -9.28
CA HIS A 43 -3.13 0.05 -10.49
C HIS A 43 -2.16 -1.09 -10.16
N THR A 44 -1.85 -1.96 -11.12
CA THR A 44 -0.83 -3.00 -10.93
C THR A 44 -0.13 -3.31 -12.23
N ASP A 45 1.20 -3.21 -12.19
CA ASP A 45 2.09 -3.70 -13.23
C ASP A 45 2.56 -5.11 -12.88
N TYR A 46 2.37 -6.03 -13.82
CA TYR A 46 2.75 -7.44 -13.68
C TYR A 46 3.98 -7.70 -14.55
N PHE A 47 5.10 -8.03 -13.93
CA PHE A 47 6.38 -8.27 -14.62
C PHE A 47 6.63 -9.76 -14.86
N SER A 48 6.27 -10.60 -13.89
CA SER A 48 6.34 -12.06 -14.04
C SER A 48 5.38 -12.78 -13.09
N SER A 49 4.95 -13.97 -13.48
CA SER A 49 4.05 -14.81 -12.70
C SER A 49 4.73 -15.39 -11.45
N ILE A 50 3.93 -15.59 -10.40
CA ILE A 50 4.27 -16.47 -9.27
C ILE A 50 3.27 -17.65 -9.25
N ALA A 51 3.73 -18.84 -8.87
CA ALA A 51 2.93 -20.04 -8.84
C ALA A 51 3.25 -20.87 -7.60
N TYR A 52 2.27 -21.64 -7.13
CA TYR A 52 2.51 -22.59 -6.04
C TYR A 52 3.61 -23.59 -6.44
N PRO A 53 4.54 -23.98 -5.54
CA PRO A 53 4.59 -23.72 -4.09
C PRO A 53 5.40 -22.49 -3.67
N ALA A 54 5.67 -21.56 -4.58
CA ALA A 54 6.42 -20.35 -4.24
C ALA A 54 5.70 -19.53 -3.16
N VAL A 55 6.49 -18.89 -2.29
CA VAL A 55 6.00 -18.03 -1.22
C VAL A 55 6.13 -16.58 -1.66
N ALA A 56 5.04 -15.83 -1.60
CA ALA A 56 5.06 -14.40 -1.88
C ALA A 56 5.61 -13.62 -0.67
N GLU A 57 6.53 -12.68 -0.93
CA GLU A 57 6.98 -11.67 0.03
C GLU A 57 6.52 -10.31 -0.47
N LEU A 58 6.00 -9.48 0.44
CA LEU A 58 5.41 -8.19 0.11
C LEU A 58 6.25 -7.07 0.73
N ALA A 59 6.40 -5.98 0.00
CA ALA A 59 6.96 -4.73 0.50
C ALA A 59 5.92 -3.62 0.35
N LEU A 60 6.01 -2.60 1.22
CA LEU A 60 5.12 -1.46 1.26
C LEU A 60 5.93 -0.18 1.45
N ARG A 61 5.59 0.85 0.69
CA ARG A 61 6.06 2.23 0.90
C ARG A 61 4.95 3.24 0.61
N VAL A 62 5.21 4.50 0.95
CA VAL A 62 4.34 5.63 0.60
C VAL A 62 5.06 6.53 -0.40
N ASN A 63 4.52 6.62 -1.63
CA ASN A 63 5.03 7.51 -2.68
C ASN A 63 4.59 8.96 -2.44
N LYS A 64 3.40 9.17 -1.86
CA LYS A 64 2.87 10.51 -1.59
C LYS A 64 1.97 10.52 -0.38
N LEU A 65 2.25 11.43 0.57
CA LEU A 65 1.45 11.67 1.76
C LEU A 65 0.80 13.06 1.71
N GLY A 66 -0.46 13.10 1.26
CA GLY A 66 -1.29 14.31 1.23
C GLY A 66 -1.93 14.63 2.59
N LYS A 67 -2.82 15.63 2.64
CA LYS A 67 -3.55 15.98 3.88
C LYS A 67 -4.56 14.91 4.31
N SER A 68 -5.34 14.42 3.35
CA SER A 68 -6.38 13.41 3.56
C SER A 68 -6.22 12.20 2.65
N SER A 69 -5.13 12.12 1.89
CA SER A 69 -4.91 11.03 0.94
C SER A 69 -3.49 10.50 1.03
N VAL A 70 -3.34 9.22 0.68
CA VAL A 70 -2.07 8.51 0.66
C VAL A 70 -2.00 7.72 -0.64
N THR A 71 -0.87 7.84 -1.34
CA THR A 71 -0.52 6.97 -2.46
C THR A 71 0.50 5.96 -1.95
N TYR A 72 0.05 4.72 -1.78
CA TYR A 72 0.88 3.59 -1.42
C TYR A 72 1.45 2.95 -2.67
N GLU A 73 2.66 2.44 -2.55
CA GLU A 73 3.22 1.49 -3.50
C GLU A 73 3.54 0.19 -2.77
N THR A 74 3.14 -0.90 -3.39
CA THR A 74 3.35 -2.27 -2.91
C THR A 74 4.14 -3.03 -3.95
N ALA A 75 5.01 -3.92 -3.51
CA ALA A 75 5.75 -4.79 -4.40
C ALA A 75 5.62 -6.24 -3.94
N LEU A 76 5.45 -7.16 -4.88
CA LEU A 76 5.45 -8.60 -4.65
C LEU A 76 6.74 -9.19 -5.18
N PHE A 77 7.43 -9.94 -4.33
CA PHE A 77 8.60 -10.75 -4.62
C PHE A 77 8.25 -12.23 -4.41
N GLU A 78 9.01 -13.09 -5.05
CA GLU A 78 9.07 -14.50 -4.65
C GLU A 78 10.16 -14.64 -3.61
N LYS A 79 9.87 -15.33 -2.50
CA LYS A 79 10.80 -15.48 -1.38
C LYS A 79 12.17 -15.98 -1.83
N GLY A 80 13.21 -15.23 -1.46
CA GLY A 80 14.60 -15.52 -1.82
C GLY A 80 15.00 -15.11 -3.24
N LYS A 81 14.15 -14.35 -3.95
CA LYS A 81 14.47 -13.73 -5.24
C LYS A 81 14.42 -12.21 -5.12
N GLU A 82 15.41 -11.55 -5.70
CA GLU A 82 15.49 -10.09 -5.73
C GLU A 82 14.58 -9.48 -6.81
N GLU A 83 14.22 -10.25 -7.83
CA GLU A 83 13.39 -9.74 -8.93
C GLU A 83 11.93 -9.55 -8.50
N VAL A 84 11.45 -8.33 -8.68
CA VAL A 84 10.03 -8.00 -8.46
C VAL A 84 9.13 -8.75 -9.45
N LYS A 85 8.04 -9.30 -8.95
CA LYS A 85 7.02 -10.01 -9.74
C LYS A 85 5.90 -9.08 -10.18
N ALA A 86 5.46 -8.20 -9.30
CA ALA A 86 4.43 -7.20 -9.56
C ALA A 86 4.61 -5.98 -8.65
N VAL A 87 4.21 -4.81 -9.13
CA VAL A 87 4.15 -3.57 -8.35
C VAL A 87 2.72 -3.03 -8.42
N GLY A 88 2.13 -2.77 -7.26
CA GLY A 88 0.78 -2.22 -7.12
C GLY A 88 0.81 -0.80 -6.58
N GLU A 89 -0.02 0.08 -7.14
CA GLU A 89 -0.30 1.41 -6.59
C GLU A 89 -1.72 1.46 -6.03
N PHE A 90 -1.87 1.96 -4.80
CA PHE A 90 -3.16 2.16 -4.15
C PHE A 90 -3.27 3.60 -3.67
N ILE A 91 -4.35 4.28 -4.03
CA ILE A 91 -4.66 5.60 -3.49
C ILE A 91 -5.84 5.48 -2.55
N GLN A 92 -5.62 5.77 -1.28
CA GLN A 92 -6.68 5.88 -0.29
C GLN A 92 -6.92 7.33 0.09
N VAL A 93 -8.19 7.69 0.21
CA VAL A 93 -8.63 8.93 0.85
C VAL A 93 -9.19 8.57 2.21
N TYR A 94 -8.62 9.14 3.27
CA TYR A 94 -9.09 8.94 4.63
C TYR A 94 -10.32 9.79 4.90
N VAL A 95 -11.42 9.10 5.20
CA VAL A 95 -12.74 9.69 5.37
C VAL A 95 -13.31 9.37 6.74
N ASP A 96 -14.13 10.28 7.25
CA ASP A 96 -14.95 10.07 8.42
C ASP A 96 -15.99 8.96 8.16
N ARG A 97 -16.18 8.07 9.13
CA ARG A 97 -17.02 6.88 9.00
C ARG A 97 -18.50 7.20 8.82
N GLU A 98 -18.99 8.24 9.49
CA GLU A 98 -20.41 8.59 9.47
C GLU A 98 -20.79 9.29 8.17
N THR A 99 -19.90 10.14 7.66
CA THR A 99 -20.18 11.03 6.52
C THR A 99 -19.60 10.54 5.20
N ASN A 100 -18.65 9.60 5.22
CA ASN A 100 -17.85 9.17 4.06
C ASN A 100 -17.15 10.35 3.35
N ARG A 101 -16.81 11.40 4.10
CA ARG A 101 -16.12 12.58 3.58
C ARG A 101 -14.79 12.79 4.29
N PRO A 102 -13.78 13.37 3.62
CA PRO A 102 -12.56 13.78 4.29
C PRO A 102 -12.87 14.80 5.39
N LEU A 103 -12.26 14.62 6.56
CA LEU A 103 -12.31 15.62 7.63
C LEU A 103 -11.60 16.91 7.18
N LYS A 104 -12.09 18.06 7.65
CA LYS A 104 -11.46 19.36 7.37
C LYS A 104 -10.01 19.42 7.85
N ASP A 105 -9.69 18.73 8.94
CA ASP A 105 -8.34 18.70 9.53
C ASP A 105 -7.45 17.59 8.92
N GLY A 106 -8.03 16.68 8.13
CA GLY A 106 -7.30 15.63 7.42
C GLY A 106 -7.21 14.31 8.18
N MET A 107 -6.11 13.58 7.95
CA MET A 107 -5.80 12.35 8.69
C MET A 107 -5.52 12.64 10.17
N ALA A 108 -5.89 11.71 11.05
CA ALA A 108 -5.48 11.76 12.45
C ALA A 108 -3.93 11.86 12.58
N SER A 109 -3.44 12.58 13.58
CA SER A 109 -1.99 12.85 13.74
C SER A 109 -1.16 11.57 13.81
N THR A 110 -1.55 10.62 14.66
CA THR A 110 -0.84 9.33 14.81
C THR A 110 -0.78 8.55 13.50
N LEU A 111 -1.89 8.51 12.75
CA LEU A 111 -1.93 7.87 11.44
C LEU A 111 -0.96 8.54 10.47
N ARG A 112 -0.98 9.88 10.39
CA ARG A 112 -0.10 10.64 9.51
C ARG A 112 1.36 10.45 9.87
N GLU A 113 1.70 10.53 11.15
CA GLU A 113 3.07 10.36 11.66
C GLU A 113 3.63 8.99 11.30
N LYS A 114 2.84 7.92 11.49
CA LYS A 114 3.28 6.56 11.16
C LYS A 114 3.45 6.36 9.67
N LEU A 115 2.49 6.81 8.86
CA LEU A 115 2.63 6.76 7.41
C LEU A 115 3.80 7.60 6.88
N GLN A 116 4.19 8.66 7.58
CA GLN A 116 5.36 9.47 7.23
C GLN A 116 6.67 8.67 7.33
N GLU A 117 6.75 7.65 8.20
CA GLU A 117 7.91 6.76 8.32
C GLU A 117 8.11 5.88 7.07
N LEU A 118 7.04 5.64 6.29
CA LEU A 118 7.09 4.89 5.03
C LEU A 118 7.32 5.77 3.80
N VAL A 119 7.35 7.10 3.96
CA VAL A 119 7.54 8.01 2.84
C VAL A 119 8.98 7.90 2.35
N VAL A 120 9.13 7.60 1.07
CA VAL A 120 10.45 7.54 0.45
C VAL A 120 10.74 8.85 -0.26
N ASP A 121 11.92 9.40 -0.03
CA ASP A 121 12.38 10.59 -0.72
C ASP A 121 12.80 10.22 -2.16
N ASP A 122 11.93 10.58 -3.10
CA ASP A 122 12.11 10.38 -4.54
C ASP A 122 13.40 11.04 -5.06
N ASP A 123 13.85 12.13 -4.43
CA ASP A 123 15.08 12.83 -4.83
C ASP A 123 16.33 12.04 -4.44
N ALA A 124 16.29 11.31 -3.32
CA ALA A 124 17.37 10.42 -2.91
C ALA A 124 17.50 9.18 -3.82
N ILE A 125 16.38 8.69 -4.38
CA ILE A 125 16.38 7.56 -5.33
C ILE A 125 16.85 8.01 -6.72
N LYS A 126 16.32 9.13 -7.24
CA LYS A 126 16.71 9.66 -8.56
C LYS A 126 18.17 10.08 -8.61
N ALA A 127 18.75 10.56 -7.50
CA ALA A 127 20.17 10.87 -7.40
C ALA A 127 21.08 9.63 -7.57
N LYS A 128 20.63 8.45 -7.13
CA LYS A 128 21.36 7.17 -7.32
C LYS A 128 21.16 6.55 -8.70
N ALA A 129 20.06 6.89 -9.39
CA ALA A 129 19.71 6.34 -10.71
C ALA A 129 20.27 7.15 -11.90
N LYS A 130 20.90 8.30 -11.66
CA LYS A 130 21.70 9.01 -12.68
C LYS A 130 23.02 8.26 -12.90
N LEU A 131 23.04 7.41 -13.93
CA LEU A 131 24.26 6.97 -14.62
C LEU A 131 24.74 8.09 -15.55
#